data_AF-A0A7V2IJT1-F1
#
_entry.id   AF-A0A7V2IJT1-F1
#
_cell.length_a   1.000
_cell.length_b   1.000
_cell.length_c   1.000
_cell.angle_alpha   90.00
_cell.angle_beta   90.00
_cell.angle_gamma   90.00
#
_symmetry.space_group_name_H-M   'P 1'
#
loop_
_entity.id
_entity.type
_entity.pdbx_description
1 polymer ?
#
loop_
_entity_poly.entity_id
_entity_poly.type
_entity_poly.pdbx_seq_one_letter_code
_entity_poly.pdbx_strand_id
1 'polypeptide(L)'
;MDIRKLDGYKYKNYFIKLIKFEKGRFKEERNFIFSLYKDNEIIEEFFLYGKIFFGREHYRPWLEIAYNEKFKNYEIVMNFIKPFLELMPNNCHVMINYDFSMYKILLYKQPEETWIGKLLLSCGFKNLKNWYIPEGYKEGFYKLQGEKGG
;
A
#
# COMPACT_ATOMS: atom_id res chain seq x y z
N MET A 1 10.32 -8.64 -7.36
CA MET A 1 9.01 -7.97 -7.13
C MET A 1 8.15 -8.17 -8.36
N ASP A 2 7.14 -9.03 -8.29
CA ASP A 2 6.17 -9.16 -9.40
C ASP A 2 4.75 -9.17 -8.82
N ILE A 3 4.12 -7.98 -8.79
CA ILE A 3 2.78 -7.80 -8.25
C ILE A 3 1.71 -8.59 -9.02
N ARG A 4 1.97 -8.96 -10.28
CA ARG A 4 1.01 -9.75 -11.08
C ARG A 4 0.75 -11.12 -10.46
N LYS A 5 1.67 -11.65 -9.64
CA LYS A 5 1.47 -12.89 -8.89
C LYS A 5 0.36 -12.80 -7.83
N LEU A 6 -0.08 -11.59 -7.50
CA LEU A 6 -1.19 -11.35 -6.56
C LEU A 6 -2.56 -11.36 -7.26
N ASP A 7 -2.62 -11.49 -8.58
CA ASP A 7 -3.88 -11.69 -9.27
C ASP A 7 -4.53 -13.01 -8.84
N GLY A 8 -5.78 -12.93 -8.37
CA GLY A 8 -6.50 -14.06 -7.78
C GLY A 8 -6.09 -14.40 -6.34
N TYR A 9 -5.26 -13.59 -5.67
CA TYR A 9 -4.92 -13.81 -4.26
C TYR A 9 -6.18 -13.80 -3.40
N LYS A 10 -6.32 -14.77 -2.49
CA LYS A 10 -7.53 -15.01 -1.70
C LYS A 10 -7.29 -14.78 -0.21
N TYR A 11 -8.31 -14.28 0.47
CA TYR A 11 -8.39 -14.25 1.92
C TYR A 11 -9.84 -14.45 2.37
N LYS A 12 -10.10 -15.51 3.16
CA LYS A 12 -11.48 -15.96 3.48
C LYS A 12 -12.28 -16.18 2.17
N ASN A 13 -13.48 -15.62 2.07
CA ASN A 13 -14.31 -15.63 0.87
C ASN A 13 -14.07 -14.44 -0.07
N TYR A 14 -13.00 -13.68 0.16
CA TYR A 14 -12.60 -12.57 -0.69
C TYR A 14 -11.44 -12.95 -1.59
N PHE A 15 -11.35 -12.30 -2.75
CA PHE A 15 -10.16 -12.33 -3.58
C PHE A 15 -9.99 -11.04 -4.37
N ILE A 16 -8.75 -10.74 -4.77
CA ILE A 16 -8.45 -9.58 -5.61
C ILE A 16 -8.20 -10.01 -7.06
N LYS A 17 -8.57 -9.17 -8.02
CA LYS A 17 -8.21 -9.34 -9.43
C LYS A 17 -7.47 -8.13 -9.95
N LEU A 18 -6.38 -8.35 -10.68
CA LEU A 18 -5.61 -7.30 -11.32
C LEU A 18 -6.36 -6.80 -12.55
N ILE A 19 -6.85 -5.56 -12.49
CA ILE A 19 -7.58 -4.94 -13.62
C ILE A 19 -6.70 -4.03 -14.46
N LYS A 20 -5.61 -3.51 -13.89
CA LYS A 20 -4.67 -2.63 -14.60
C LYS A 20 -3.24 -2.89 -14.16
N PHE A 21 -2.33 -3.01 -15.12
CA PHE A 21 -0.89 -3.02 -14.89
C PHE A 21 -0.16 -2.38 -16.07
N GLU A 22 0.17 -1.10 -15.94
CA GLU A 22 0.63 -0.28 -17.07
C GLU A 22 1.90 0.48 -16.73
N LYS A 23 2.60 0.97 -17.76
CA LYS A 23 3.78 1.82 -17.62
C LYS A 23 3.43 3.09 -16.84
N GLY A 24 4.22 3.38 -15.80
CA GLY A 24 4.17 4.63 -15.05
C GLY A 24 5.02 5.73 -15.69
N ARG A 25 5.44 6.69 -14.86
CA ARG A 25 6.27 7.83 -15.28
C ARG A 25 7.64 7.39 -15.79
N PHE A 26 8.26 6.41 -15.13
CA PHE A 26 9.58 5.90 -15.46
C PHE A 26 9.50 4.54 -16.15
N LYS A 27 10.59 4.15 -16.85
CA LYS A 27 10.68 2.83 -17.50
C LYS A 27 10.51 1.70 -16.49
N GLU A 28 11.02 1.89 -15.29
CA GLU A 28 10.99 0.96 -14.16
C GLU A 28 9.75 1.14 -13.26
N GLU A 29 8.83 2.04 -13.59
CA GLU A 29 7.60 2.28 -12.83
C GLU A 29 6.39 1.59 -13.48
N ARG A 30 5.51 1.00 -12.67
CA ARG A 30 4.22 0.50 -13.10
C ARG A 30 3.11 1.02 -12.20
N ASN A 31 2.02 1.49 -12.79
CA ASN A 31 0.77 1.71 -12.08
C ASN A 31 -0.01 0.40 -12.05
N PHE A 32 -0.68 0.11 -10.93
CA PHE A 32 -1.54 -1.04 -10.79
C PHE A 32 -2.88 -0.70 -10.14
N ILE A 33 -3.91 -1.47 -10.50
CA ILE A 33 -5.23 -1.41 -9.87
C ILE A 33 -5.76 -2.83 -9.72
N PHE A 34 -6.29 -3.14 -8.53
CA PHE A 34 -6.98 -4.38 -8.20
C PHE A 34 -8.41 -4.09 -7.74
N SER A 35 -9.34 -4.88 -8.25
CA SER A 35 -10.72 -4.95 -7.74
C SER A 35 -10.83 -6.03 -6.66
N LEU A 36 -11.80 -5.89 -5.77
CA LEU A 36 -12.15 -6.86 -4.74
C LEU A 36 -13.43 -7.59 -5.10
N TYR A 37 -13.37 -8.91 -4.95
CA TYR A 37 -14.49 -9.80 -5.11
C TYR A 37 -14.78 -10.51 -3.79
N LYS A 38 -16.04 -10.86 -3.58
CA LYS A 38 -16.52 -11.71 -2.49
C LYS A 38 -17.50 -12.72 -3.08
N ASP A 39 -17.31 -14.00 -2.82
CA ASP A 39 -18.20 -15.07 -3.32
C ASP A 39 -18.39 -15.01 -4.87
N ASN A 40 -17.34 -14.63 -5.60
CA ASN A 40 -17.30 -14.38 -7.06
C ASN A 40 -18.05 -13.15 -7.58
N GLU A 41 -18.66 -12.35 -6.71
CA GLU A 41 -19.25 -11.07 -7.07
C GLU A 41 -18.26 -9.93 -6.82
N ILE A 42 -18.23 -8.96 -7.72
CA ILE A 42 -17.45 -7.73 -7.51
C ILE A 42 -18.13 -6.89 -6.43
N ILE A 43 -17.37 -6.50 -5.41
CA ILE A 43 -17.88 -5.65 -4.33
C ILE A 43 -17.19 -4.29 -4.28
N GLU A 44 -16.00 -4.17 -4.87
CA GLU A 44 -15.28 -2.91 -4.99
C GLU A 44 -14.41 -2.93 -6.24
N GLU A 45 -14.72 -2.07 -7.21
CA GLU A 45 -14.01 -2.02 -8.49
C GLU A 45 -12.58 -1.46 -8.33
N PHE A 46 -12.39 -0.50 -7.42
CA PHE A 46 -11.11 0.18 -7.20
C PHE A 46 -10.60 -0.06 -5.78
N PHE A 47 -10.39 -1.33 -5.42
CA PHE A 47 -10.10 -1.70 -4.03
C PHE A 47 -8.68 -1.34 -3.58
N LEU A 48 -7.66 -1.81 -4.31
CA LEU A 48 -6.25 -1.47 -4.07
C LEU A 48 -5.64 -0.92 -5.33
N TYR A 49 -4.91 0.18 -5.23
CA TYR A 49 -4.28 0.81 -6.39
C TYR A 49 -3.00 1.50 -5.97
N GLY A 50 -2.10 1.69 -6.90
CA GLY A 50 -0.81 2.26 -6.54
C GLY A 50 0.22 2.19 -7.64
N LYS A 51 1.47 2.35 -7.21
CA LYS A 51 2.64 2.41 -8.08
C LYS A 51 3.75 1.55 -7.50
N ILE A 52 4.42 0.81 -8.34
CA ILE A 52 5.66 0.12 -7.99
C ILE A 52 6.78 0.61 -8.88
N PHE A 53 7.91 0.94 -8.27
CA PHE A 53 9.15 1.26 -8.95
C PHE A 53 10.18 0.17 -8.67
N PHE A 54 10.69 -0.44 -9.73
CA PHE A 54 11.58 -1.61 -9.62
C PHE A 54 13.01 -1.29 -9.17
N GLY A 55 13.34 -0.02 -8.98
CA GLY A 55 14.71 0.42 -8.73
C GLY A 55 15.48 0.68 -10.02
N ARG A 56 16.51 1.53 -9.94
CA ARG A 56 17.43 1.82 -11.05
C ARG A 56 18.74 2.37 -10.50
N GLU A 57 19.87 1.72 -10.77
CA GLU A 57 21.19 2.20 -10.32
C GLU A 57 21.20 2.61 -8.82
N HIS A 58 21.33 3.91 -8.54
CA HIS A 58 21.35 4.49 -7.20
C HIS A 58 19.95 4.71 -6.57
N TYR A 59 18.87 4.42 -7.30
CA TYR A 59 17.50 4.57 -6.84
C TYR A 59 16.97 3.24 -6.30
N ARG A 60 16.68 3.22 -5.00
CA ARG A 60 16.07 2.08 -4.31
C ARG A 60 14.67 1.77 -4.85
N PRO A 61 14.25 0.50 -4.89
CA PRO A 61 12.87 0.14 -5.21
C PRO A 61 11.90 0.76 -4.21
N TRP A 62 10.69 1.06 -4.66
CA TRP A 62 9.63 1.53 -3.79
C TRP A 62 8.24 1.13 -4.25
N LEU A 63 7.31 1.11 -3.31
CA LEU A 63 5.89 0.82 -3.55
C LEU A 63 5.04 1.88 -2.86
N GLU A 64 4.15 2.50 -3.61
CA GLU A 64 3.06 3.31 -3.09
C GLU A 64 1.76 2.51 -3.25
N ILE A 65 1.01 2.34 -2.18
CA ILE A 65 -0.29 1.65 -2.20
C ILE A 65 -1.35 2.49 -1.51
N ALA A 66 -2.50 2.57 -2.14
CA ALA A 66 -3.71 3.16 -1.62
C ALA A 66 -4.82 2.11 -1.66
N TYR A 67 -5.84 2.34 -0.85
CA TYR A 67 -7.05 1.54 -0.82
C TYR A 67 -8.28 2.43 -0.94
N ASN A 68 -9.42 1.88 -1.36
CA ASN A 68 -10.67 2.63 -1.31
C ASN A 68 -11.06 2.88 0.15
N GLU A 69 -10.98 4.13 0.59
CA GLU A 69 -11.30 4.53 1.95
C GLU A 69 -12.76 4.28 2.34
N LYS A 70 -13.68 4.13 1.39
CA LYS A 70 -15.07 3.76 1.67
C LYS A 70 -15.19 2.31 2.16
N PHE A 71 -14.21 1.47 1.84
CA PHE A 71 -14.17 0.09 2.31
C PHE A 71 -13.58 0.03 3.73
N LYS A 72 -14.46 0.10 4.74
CA LYS A 72 -14.09 0.23 6.16
C LYS A 72 -13.69 -1.08 6.87
N ASN A 73 -13.59 -2.20 6.16
CA ASN A 73 -13.11 -3.45 6.76
C ASN A 73 -11.57 -3.52 6.73
N TYR A 74 -10.93 -2.90 7.71
CA TYR A 74 -9.46 -2.81 7.77
C TYR A 74 -8.77 -4.17 7.94
N GLU A 75 -9.44 -5.18 8.52
CA GLU A 75 -8.89 -6.54 8.58
C GLU A 75 -8.67 -7.10 7.16
N ILE A 76 -9.67 -6.93 6.30
CA ILE A 76 -9.59 -7.35 4.89
C ILE A 76 -8.53 -6.52 4.15
N VAL A 77 -8.51 -5.20 4.32
CA VAL A 77 -7.50 -4.30 3.72
C VAL A 77 -6.09 -4.75 4.10
N MET A 78 -5.82 -4.95 5.38
CA MET A 78 -4.51 -5.39 5.88
C MET A 78 -4.07 -6.71 5.24
N ASN A 79 -4.97 -7.71 5.19
CA ASN A 79 -4.65 -9.02 4.64
C ASN A 79 -4.40 -9.00 3.12
N PHE A 80 -4.94 -8.03 2.39
CA PHE A 80 -4.63 -7.84 0.98
C PHE A 80 -3.44 -6.93 0.72
N ILE A 81 -3.08 -6.01 1.62
CA ILE A 81 -1.84 -5.21 1.52
C ILE A 81 -0.62 -6.05 1.90
N LYS A 82 -0.72 -6.92 2.90
CA LYS A 82 0.41 -7.70 3.43
C LYS A 82 1.24 -8.43 2.35
N PRO A 83 0.64 -9.15 1.38
CA PRO A 83 1.41 -9.83 0.33
C PRO A 83 2.23 -8.87 -0.54
N PHE A 84 1.75 -7.65 -0.77
CA PHE A 84 2.53 -6.63 -1.50
C PHE A 84 3.79 -6.26 -0.72
N LEU A 85 3.68 -6.09 0.60
CA LEU A 85 4.79 -5.78 1.50
C LEU A 85 5.80 -6.93 1.58
N GLU A 86 5.32 -8.17 1.58
CA GLU A 86 6.15 -9.38 1.58
C GLU A 86 6.92 -9.55 0.26
N LEU A 87 6.34 -9.15 -0.88
CA LEU A 87 7.02 -9.15 -2.19
C LEU A 87 8.15 -8.13 -2.31
N MET A 88 8.19 -7.11 -1.45
CA MET A 88 9.21 -6.07 -1.49
C MET A 88 10.56 -6.61 -0.96
N PRO A 89 11.67 -6.33 -1.67
CA PRO A 89 13.00 -6.78 -1.30
C PRO A 89 13.51 -6.00 -0.09
N ASN A 90 14.63 -6.44 0.45
CA ASN A 90 15.44 -5.61 1.33
C ASN A 90 15.92 -4.34 0.60
N ASN A 91 16.33 -3.32 1.36
CA ASN A 91 16.77 -2.01 0.85
C ASN A 91 15.73 -1.30 -0.04
N CYS A 92 14.48 -1.28 0.43
CA CYS A 92 13.37 -0.58 -0.23
C CYS A 92 12.61 0.31 0.76
N HIS A 93 11.68 1.13 0.24
CA HIS A 93 10.68 1.78 1.08
C HIS A 93 9.27 1.59 0.51
N VAL A 94 8.27 1.68 1.38
CA VAL A 94 6.86 1.58 1.02
C VAL A 94 6.11 2.76 1.60
N MET A 95 5.06 3.20 0.92
CA MET A 95 4.14 4.25 1.37
C MET A 95 2.72 3.71 1.28
N ILE A 96 1.98 3.75 2.39
CA ILE A 96 0.57 3.36 2.44
C ILE A 96 -0.26 4.63 2.66
N ASN A 97 -1.13 4.96 1.71
CA ASN A 97 -2.07 6.07 1.85
C ASN A 97 -3.09 5.72 2.94
N TYR A 98 -3.50 6.71 3.73
CA TYR A 98 -4.52 6.55 4.75
C TYR A 98 -5.48 7.72 4.79
N ASP A 99 -6.65 7.49 5.38
CA ASP A 99 -7.74 8.47 5.43
C ASP A 99 -7.61 9.46 6.60
N PHE A 100 -8.49 10.45 6.65
CA PHE A 100 -8.49 11.45 7.71
C PHE A 100 -8.75 10.85 9.12
N SER A 101 -9.37 9.67 9.21
CA SER A 101 -9.58 9.01 10.51
C SER A 101 -8.26 8.51 11.09
N MET A 102 -7.39 7.94 10.25
CA MET A 102 -6.03 7.55 10.64
C MET A 102 -5.16 8.77 10.96
N TYR A 103 -5.30 9.85 10.20
CA TYR A 103 -4.63 11.11 10.53
C TYR A 103 -4.94 11.59 11.96
N LYS A 104 -6.21 11.56 12.37
CA LYS A 104 -6.60 11.94 13.74
C LYS A 104 -5.95 11.07 14.81
N ILE A 105 -5.76 9.78 14.54
CA ILE A 105 -5.05 8.87 15.45
C ILE A 105 -3.59 9.31 15.59
N LEU A 106 -2.94 9.64 14.48
CA LEU A 106 -1.54 10.07 14.42
C LEU A 106 -1.26 11.44 15.05
N LEU A 107 -2.29 12.22 15.39
CA LEU A 107 -2.14 13.44 16.20
C LEU A 107 -1.75 13.13 17.66
N TYR A 108 -2.05 11.92 18.14
CA TYR A 108 -1.87 11.54 19.54
C TYR A 108 -1.11 10.24 19.75
N LYS A 109 -0.81 9.50 18.67
CA LYS A 109 -0.11 8.21 18.70
C LYS A 109 1.07 8.21 17.75
N GLN A 110 2.07 7.40 18.08
CA GLN A 110 3.21 7.13 17.21
C GLN A 110 2.77 6.30 15.98
N PRO A 111 3.45 6.45 14.82
CA PRO A 111 3.24 5.63 13.63
C PRO A 111 3.09 4.13 13.92
N GLU A 112 3.97 3.60 14.76
CA GLU A 112 4.09 2.19 15.16
C GLU A 112 2.84 1.67 15.88
N GLU A 113 2.06 2.54 16.51
CA GLU A 113 0.87 2.15 17.26
C GLU A 113 -0.36 1.93 16.36
N THR A 114 -0.33 2.46 15.14
CA THR A 114 -1.43 2.36 14.17
C THR A 114 -1.52 0.96 13.55
N TRP A 115 -2.66 0.61 12.94
CA TRP A 115 -2.78 -0.67 12.24
C TRP A 115 -1.83 -0.75 11.03
N ILE A 116 -1.60 0.36 10.32
CA ILE A 116 -0.65 0.44 9.21
C ILE A 116 0.78 0.25 9.73
N GLY A 117 1.14 0.94 10.80
CA GLY A 117 2.46 0.82 11.42
C GLY A 117 2.73 -0.61 11.90
N LYS A 118 1.78 -1.22 12.61
CA LYS A 118 1.88 -2.63 13.03
C LYS A 118 2.03 -3.58 11.84
N LEU A 119 1.28 -3.35 10.76
CA LEU A 119 1.40 -4.14 9.53
C LEU A 119 2.81 -4.01 8.92
N LEU A 120 3.32 -2.78 8.79
CA LEU A 120 4.67 -2.50 8.28
C LEU A 120 5.74 -3.19 9.14
N LEU A 121 5.69 -3.02 10.47
CA LEU A 121 6.62 -3.67 11.40
C LEU A 121 6.59 -5.20 11.28
N SER A 122 5.40 -5.79 11.16
CA SER A 122 5.24 -7.25 11.00
C SER A 122 5.86 -7.80 9.71
N CYS A 123 6.05 -6.94 8.70
CA CYS A 123 6.67 -7.28 7.41
C CYS A 123 8.16 -6.88 7.34
N GLY A 124 8.77 -6.50 8.47
CA GLY A 124 10.18 -6.15 8.58
C GLY A 124 10.53 -4.72 8.19
N PHE A 125 9.54 -3.85 8.00
CA PHE A 125 9.77 -2.42 7.79
C PHE A 125 10.05 -1.73 9.13
N LYS A 126 10.88 -0.70 9.10
CA LYS A 126 11.33 0.13 10.24
C LYS A 126 11.32 1.60 9.81
N ASN A 127 11.81 2.50 10.69
CA ASN A 127 11.93 3.94 10.42
C ASN A 127 10.61 4.53 9.90
N LEU A 128 9.51 4.29 10.63
CA LEU A 128 8.20 4.70 10.15
C LEU A 128 8.09 6.23 10.15
N LYS A 129 7.66 6.79 9.01
CA LYS A 129 7.51 8.24 8.85
C LYS A 129 6.09 8.57 8.44
N ASN A 130 5.44 9.39 9.25
CA ASN A 130 4.17 10.02 8.92
C ASN A 130 4.41 11.20 7.98
N TRP A 131 3.89 11.10 6.76
CA TRP A 131 3.80 12.20 5.82
C TRP A 131 2.38 12.76 5.85
N TYR A 132 2.23 13.85 6.58
CA TYR A 132 1.04 14.69 6.56
C TYR A 132 1.41 16.07 5.99
N ILE A 133 0.46 16.72 5.29
CA ILE A 133 0.63 18.07 4.75
C ILE A 133 -0.17 19.05 5.63
N PRO A 134 0.44 19.63 6.67
CA PRO A 134 -0.10 20.81 7.31
C PRO A 134 0.36 22.03 6.49
N GLU A 135 -0.59 22.72 5.84
CA GLU A 135 -0.39 23.98 5.09
C GLU A 135 0.40 23.90 3.77
N GLY A 136 -0.31 23.94 2.64
CA GLY A 136 0.31 24.25 1.34
C GLY A 136 -0.27 23.61 0.08
N TYR A 137 -1.25 22.70 0.19
CA TYR A 137 -2.04 22.13 -0.94
C TYR A 137 -1.25 21.59 -2.14
N LYS A 138 0.07 21.38 -2.05
CA LYS A 138 0.88 20.81 -3.13
C LYS A 138 0.97 19.29 -2.98
N GLU A 139 -0.07 18.66 -3.51
CA GLU A 139 -0.14 17.30 -4.08
C GLU A 139 0.34 16.13 -3.19
N GLY A 140 -0.58 15.61 -2.37
CA GLY A 140 -0.46 14.25 -1.85
C GLY A 140 -1.55 13.86 -0.84
N PHE A 141 -2.00 12.61 -0.90
CA PHE A 141 -2.77 11.99 0.18
C PHE A 141 -1.88 11.76 1.40
N TYR A 142 -2.47 11.68 2.60
CA TYR A 142 -1.73 11.31 3.80
C TYR A 142 -1.10 9.92 3.65
N LYS A 143 0.17 9.78 4.04
CA LYS A 143 0.97 8.58 3.79
C LYS A 143 1.75 8.16 5.01
N LEU A 144 1.74 6.87 5.32
CA LEU A 144 2.67 6.28 6.27
C LEU A 144 3.75 5.55 5.49
N GLN A 145 4.99 5.97 5.65
CA GLN A 145 6.15 5.34 5.02
C GLN A 145 6.83 4.38 5.99
N GLY A 146 7.37 3.28 5.49
CA GLY A 146 8.33 2.43 6.19
C GLY A 146 9.49 2.00 5.28
N GLU A 147 10.65 1.71 5.87
CA GLU A 147 11.85 1.25 5.16
C GLU A 147 12.20 -0.18 5.53
N LYS A 148 12.52 -1.02 4.54
CA LYS A 148 12.98 -2.40 4.79
C LYS A 148 14.50 -2.44 4.71
N GLY A 149 15.12 -2.80 5.83
CA GLY A 149 16.58 -2.87 5.95
C GLY A 149 17.23 -3.87 4.98
N GLY A 150 18.53 -3.67 4.75
CA GLY A 150 19.44 -4.61 4.07
C GLY A 150 19.73 -5.81 4.94
#